data_AF-A0A354IDZ1-F1
#
_entry.id   AF-A0A354IDZ1-F1
#
_cell.length_a   1.000
_cell.length_b   1.000
_cell.length_c   1.000
_cell.angle_alpha   90.00
_cell.angle_beta   90.00
_cell.angle_gamma   90.00
#
_symmetry.space_group_name_H-M   'P 1'
#
loop_
_entity.id
_entity.type
_entity.pdbx_description
1 polymer ?
#
loop_
_entity_poly.entity_id
_entity_poly.type
_entity_poly.pdbx_seq_one_letter_code
_entity_poly.pdbx_strand_id
1 'polypeptide(L)'
;MYETKIKTALWWAYDIPGNIGWILYFIGYGKFTANGGFTAHLSAGLLLAVPALLMLIGIIELVSERIHKLDRKLPAVRFWRGFGVLTFGGLLAAVLSAVTLQSNISTANGILMLIGGTLCFVFAGLIAVSFKKLK
;
A
#
# COMPACT_ATOMS: atom_id res chain seq x y z
N MET A 1 -13.78 -16.17 -10.15
CA MET A 1 -13.10 -16.10 -8.83
C MET A 1 -11.59 -16.11 -9.04
N TYR A 2 -10.82 -15.72 -8.03
CA TYR A 2 -9.37 -15.85 -7.96
C TYR A 2 -8.99 -16.79 -6.81
N GLU A 3 -7.98 -17.63 -7.02
CA GLU A 3 -7.44 -18.53 -6.00
C GLU A 3 -5.91 -18.48 -6.00
N THR A 4 -5.31 -18.50 -4.83
CA THR A 4 -3.86 -18.66 -4.67
C THR A 4 -3.51 -19.99 -4.00
N LYS A 5 -2.41 -20.60 -4.47
CA LYS A 5 -1.81 -21.81 -3.88
C LYS A 5 -0.47 -21.53 -3.22
N ILE A 6 -0.15 -20.25 -2.98
CA ILE A 6 1.09 -19.86 -2.31
C ILE A 6 1.17 -20.51 -0.93
N LYS A 7 2.32 -21.08 -0.58
CA LYS A 7 2.54 -21.73 0.71
C LYS A 7 2.31 -20.73 1.85
N THR A 8 1.76 -21.20 2.97
CA THR A 8 1.48 -20.36 4.14
C THR A 8 2.69 -19.58 4.59
N ALA A 9 3.84 -20.23 4.78
CA ALA A 9 5.08 -19.56 5.19
C ALA A 9 5.48 -18.41 4.23
N LEU A 10 5.32 -18.61 2.92
CA LEU A 10 5.66 -17.60 1.92
C LEU A 10 4.63 -16.46 1.90
N TRP A 11 3.35 -16.75 2.15
CA TRP A 11 2.34 -15.73 2.36
C TRP A 11 2.72 -14.80 3.53
N TRP A 12 3.08 -15.37 4.68
CA TRP A 12 3.53 -14.58 5.84
C TRP A 12 4.79 -13.76 5.54
N ALA A 13 5.75 -14.36 4.82
CA ALA A 13 6.98 -13.68 4.42
C ALA A 13 6.72 -12.46 3.51
N TYR A 14 5.61 -12.42 2.77
CA TYR A 14 5.22 -11.25 1.98
C TYR A 14 4.28 -10.31 2.75
N ASP A 15 3.34 -10.88 3.51
CA ASP A 15 2.34 -10.11 4.22
C ASP A 15 2.95 -9.21 5.31
N ILE A 16 3.96 -9.70 6.04
CA ILE A 16 4.62 -8.93 7.10
C ILE A 16 5.31 -7.67 6.53
N PRO A 17 6.22 -7.76 5.54
CA PRO A 17 6.80 -6.57 4.91
C PRO A 17 5.78 -5.65 4.25
N GLY A 18 4.74 -6.20 3.60
CA GLY A 18 3.66 -5.39 3.02
C GLY A 18 2.91 -4.58 4.09
N ASN A 19 2.70 -5.17 5.27
CA ASN A 19 2.08 -4.49 6.40
C ASN A 19 2.97 -3.40 7.01
N ILE A 20 4.27 -3.69 7.17
CA ILE A 20 5.25 -2.68 7.55
C ILE A 20 5.24 -1.52 6.55
N GLY A 21 5.09 -1.82 5.26
CA GLY A 21 5.04 -0.85 4.19
C GLY A 21 3.96 0.22 4.38
N TRP A 22 2.70 -0.18 4.54
CA TRP A 22 1.63 0.81 4.72
C TRP A 22 1.76 1.55 6.06
N ILE A 23 2.20 0.88 7.13
CA ILE A 23 2.44 1.54 8.44
C ILE A 23 3.47 2.67 8.30
N LEU A 24 4.61 2.39 7.66
CA LEU A 24 5.65 3.39 7.41
C LEU A 24 5.14 4.55 6.56
N TYR A 25 4.33 4.26 5.54
CA TYR A 25 3.72 5.29 4.72
C TYR A 25 2.83 6.24 5.55
N PHE A 26 1.92 5.70 6.38
CA PHE A 26 1.06 6.52 7.22
C PHE A 26 1.81 7.29 8.29
N ILE A 27 2.87 6.72 8.88
CA ILE A 27 3.74 7.45 9.82
C ILE A 27 4.43 8.63 9.12
N GLY A 28 5.03 8.39 7.96
CA GLY A 28 5.70 9.43 7.19
C GLY A 28 4.72 10.53 6.75
N TYR A 29 3.58 10.14 6.20
CA TYR A 29 2.54 11.08 5.78
C TYR A 29 1.97 11.87 6.97
N GLY A 30 1.65 11.20 8.09
CA GLY A 30 1.16 11.85 9.30
C GLY A 30 2.14 12.85 9.91
N LYS A 31 3.45 12.55 9.88
CA LYS A 31 4.49 13.51 10.30
C LYS A 31 4.59 14.69 9.34
N PHE A 32 4.50 14.44 8.03
CA PHE A 32 4.49 15.50 7.03
C PHE A 32 3.31 16.46 7.28
N THR A 33 2.11 15.95 7.54
CA THR A 33 0.93 16.78 7.80
C THR A 33 1.03 17.52 9.14
N ALA A 34 1.47 16.85 10.21
CA ALA A 34 1.63 17.45 11.54
C ALA A 34 2.67 18.59 11.56
N ASN A 35 3.70 18.51 10.72
CA ASN A 35 4.74 19.53 10.59
C ASN A 35 4.39 20.65 9.60
N GLY A 36 3.10 20.87 9.29
CA GLY A 36 2.67 21.95 8.41
C GLY A 36 2.83 21.65 6.91
N GLY A 37 2.96 20.39 6.50
CA GLY A 37 3.12 20.03 5.10
C GLY A 37 1.99 20.53 4.19
N PHE A 38 0.76 20.62 4.70
CA PHE A 38 -0.37 21.19 3.97
C PHE A 38 -0.36 22.72 3.89
N THR A 39 0.17 23.41 4.90
CA THR A 39 0.26 24.88 4.90
C THR A 39 1.41 25.35 3.99
N ALA A 40 2.53 24.62 4.00
CA ALA A 40 3.69 24.93 3.17
C ALA A 40 3.55 24.41 1.72
N HIS A 41 2.94 23.24 1.53
CA HIS A 41 2.93 22.51 0.25
C HIS A 41 1.60 21.81 -0.01
N LEU A 42 0.50 22.58 -0.08
CA LEU A 42 -0.86 22.07 -0.27
C LEU A 42 -0.96 21.03 -1.41
N SER A 43 -0.40 21.33 -2.58
CA SER A 43 -0.44 20.43 -3.75
C SER A 43 0.24 19.09 -3.47
N ALA A 44 1.41 19.11 -2.83
CA ALA A 44 2.13 17.89 -2.47
C ALA A 44 1.37 17.08 -1.41
N GLY A 45 0.79 17.76 -0.41
CA GLY A 45 -0.05 17.10 0.59
C GLY A 45 -1.26 16.41 -0.02
N LEU A 46 -1.97 17.07 -0.94
CA LEU A 46 -3.11 16.49 -1.64
C LEU A 46 -2.69 15.29 -2.52
N LEU A 47 -1.57 15.40 -3.23
CA LEU A 47 -1.06 14.30 -4.06
C LEU A 47 -0.66 13.09 -3.20
N LEU A 48 0.00 13.29 -2.05
CA LEU A 48 0.39 12.23 -1.13
C LEU A 48 -0.81 11.62 -0.37
N ALA A 49 -1.93 12.34 -0.26
CA ALA A 49 -3.17 11.83 0.32
C ALA A 49 -3.80 10.72 -0.54
N VAL A 50 -3.68 10.82 -1.87
CA VAL A 50 -4.27 9.84 -2.81
C VAL A 50 -3.78 8.41 -2.55
N PRO A 51 -2.47 8.10 -2.56
CA PRO A 51 -2.00 6.77 -2.21
C PRO A 51 -2.33 6.36 -0.77
N ALA A 52 -2.39 7.31 0.19
CA ALA A 52 -2.83 7.00 1.56
C ALA A 52 -4.26 6.43 1.58
N LEU A 53 -5.18 7.08 0.85
CA LEU A 53 -6.57 6.65 0.74
C LEU A 53 -6.68 5.30 0.01
N LEU A 54 -5.92 5.10 -1.07
CA LEU A 54 -5.88 3.81 -1.77
C LEU A 54 -5.41 2.69 -0.83
N MET A 55 -4.28 2.88 -0.13
CA MET A 55 -3.79 1.90 0.85
C MET A 55 -4.85 1.62 1.92
N LEU A 56 -5.52 2.64 2.45
CA LEU A 56 -6.58 2.46 3.44
C LEU A 56 -7.73 1.59 2.92
N ILE A 57 -8.21 1.86 1.70
CA ILE A 57 -9.27 1.06 1.05
C ILE A 57 -8.83 -0.41 0.96
N GLY A 58 -7.61 -0.65 0.49
CA GLY A 58 -7.12 -2.02 0.34
C GLY A 58 -6.88 -2.72 1.68
N ILE A 59 -6.40 -2.02 2.71
CA ILE A 59 -6.28 -2.57 4.08
C ILE A 59 -7.64 -2.98 4.62
N ILE A 60 -8.65 -2.12 4.50
CA ILE A 60 -10.02 -2.40 4.97
C ILE A 60 -10.58 -3.64 4.27
N GLU A 61 -10.37 -3.76 2.96
CA GLU A 61 -10.79 -4.94 2.21
C GLU A 61 -10.06 -6.21 2.70
N LEU A 62 -8.72 -6.17 2.85
CA LEU A 62 -7.94 -7.32 3.33
C LEU A 62 -8.32 -7.74 4.76
N VAL A 63 -8.61 -6.78 5.64
CA VAL A 63 -9.09 -7.07 6.99
C VAL A 63 -10.47 -7.74 6.93
N SER A 64 -11.38 -7.23 6.10
CA SER A 64 -12.68 -7.84 5.87
C SER A 64 -12.55 -9.27 5.31
N GLU A 65 -11.64 -9.50 4.37
CA GLU A 65 -11.36 -10.82 3.81
C GLU A 65 -10.87 -11.81 4.87
N ARG A 66 -9.98 -11.39 5.78
CA ARG A 66 -9.50 -12.23 6.90
C ARG A 66 -10.62 -12.61 7.87
N ILE A 67 -11.49 -11.66 8.21
CA ILE A 67 -12.64 -11.91 9.10
C ILE A 67 -13.56 -12.98 8.50
N HIS A 68 -13.76 -12.94 7.18
CA HIS A 68 -14.61 -13.90 6.45
C HIS A 68 -13.85 -15.16 6.00
N LYS A 69 -12.57 -15.32 6.35
CA LYS A 69 -11.70 -16.45 5.95
C LYS A 69 -11.65 -16.66 4.42
N LEU A 70 -11.62 -15.57 3.67
CA LEU A 70 -11.57 -15.55 2.21
C LEU A 70 -10.15 -15.32 1.65
N ASP A 71 -9.13 -15.35 2.51
CA ASP A 71 -7.73 -15.03 2.22
C ASP A 71 -7.11 -15.81 1.05
N ARG A 72 -7.65 -16.99 0.70
CA ARG A 72 -7.14 -17.84 -0.39
C ARG A 72 -8.02 -17.89 -1.63
N LYS A 73 -9.28 -17.52 -1.50
CA LYS A 73 -10.28 -17.59 -2.57
C LYS A 73 -11.15 -16.34 -2.54
N LEU A 74 -10.96 -15.49 -3.56
CA LEU A 74 -11.55 -14.17 -3.60
C LEU A 74 -12.44 -13.99 -4.84
N PRO A 75 -13.59 -13.31 -4.71
CA PRO A 75 -14.27 -12.71 -5.85
C PRO A 75 -13.33 -11.70 -6.56
N ALA A 76 -13.50 -11.53 -7.87
CA ALA A 76 -12.66 -10.61 -8.65
C ALA A 76 -12.67 -9.17 -8.11
N VAL A 77 -13.85 -8.70 -7.70
CA VAL A 77 -14.03 -7.35 -7.15
C VAL A 77 -13.22 -7.15 -5.88
N ARG A 78 -13.25 -8.13 -4.96
CA ARG A 78 -12.52 -8.07 -3.70
C ARG A 78 -11.00 -8.13 -3.90
N PHE A 79 -10.55 -9.05 -4.75
CA PHE A 79 -9.14 -9.15 -5.14
C PHE A 79 -8.55 -7.82 -5.62
N TRP A 80 -9.25 -7.13 -6.52
CA TRP A 80 -8.79 -5.84 -7.03
C TRP A 80 -8.90 -4.72 -6.00
N ARG A 81 -9.93 -4.72 -5.15
CA ARG A 81 -10.07 -3.72 -4.07
C ARG A 81 -9.08 -3.90 -2.94
N GLY A 82 -8.67 -5.12 -2.64
CA GLY A 82 -7.65 -5.44 -1.63
C GLY A 82 -6.24 -5.33 -2.23
N PHE A 83 -5.73 -6.46 -2.72
CA PHE A 83 -4.36 -6.56 -3.24
C PHE A 83 -4.08 -5.66 -4.44
N GLY A 84 -5.05 -5.51 -5.36
CA GLY A 84 -4.90 -4.66 -6.53
C GLY A 84 -4.65 -3.20 -6.14
N VAL A 85 -5.58 -2.61 -5.39
CA VAL A 85 -5.49 -1.22 -4.91
C VAL A 85 -4.28 -1.02 -4.01
N LEU A 86 -3.91 -1.98 -3.14
CA LEU A 86 -2.69 -1.87 -2.33
C LEU A 86 -1.42 -1.83 -3.20
N THR A 87 -1.37 -2.65 -4.25
CA THR A 87 -0.24 -2.65 -5.19
C THR A 87 -0.16 -1.30 -5.92
N PHE A 88 -1.26 -0.82 -6.50
CA PHE A 88 -1.29 0.47 -7.20
C PHE A 88 -1.04 1.66 -6.26
N GLY A 89 -1.63 1.64 -5.07
CA GLY A 89 -1.42 2.65 -4.02
C GLY A 89 0.04 2.67 -3.56
N GLY A 90 0.67 1.51 -3.39
CA GLY A 90 2.09 1.37 -3.11
C GLY A 90 2.98 1.96 -4.21
N LEU A 91 2.69 1.67 -5.47
CA LEU A 91 3.46 2.20 -6.60
C LEU A 91 3.35 3.73 -6.66
N LEU A 92 2.13 4.25 -6.55
CA LEU A 92 1.88 5.69 -6.56
C LEU A 92 2.55 6.38 -5.37
N ALA A 93 2.47 5.78 -4.18
CA ALA A 93 3.20 6.23 -2.99
C ALA A 93 4.69 6.33 -3.25
N ALA A 94 5.30 5.28 -3.80
CA ALA A 94 6.74 5.25 -4.08
C ALA A 94 7.14 6.37 -5.06
N VAL A 95 6.41 6.50 -6.17
CA VAL A 95 6.69 7.51 -7.20
C VAL A 95 6.54 8.94 -6.65
N LEU A 96 5.43 9.25 -5.98
CA LEU A 96 5.19 10.60 -5.45
C LEU A 96 6.15 10.94 -4.29
N SER A 97 6.51 9.95 -3.46
CA SER A 97 7.51 10.14 -2.40
C SER A 97 8.89 10.42 -2.98
N ALA A 98 9.27 9.77 -4.08
CA ALA A 98 10.53 10.07 -4.77
C ALA A 98 10.55 11.49 -5.35
N VAL A 99 9.45 11.94 -5.96
CA VAL A 99 9.33 13.30 -6.51
C VAL A 99 9.43 14.36 -5.41
N THR A 100 8.73 14.15 -4.29
CA THR A 100 8.79 15.08 -3.14
C THR A 100 10.15 15.12 -2.46
N LEU A 101 10.87 13.99 -2.45
CA LEU A 101 12.25 13.91 -1.97
C LEU A 101 13.20 14.67 -2.90
N GLN A 102 13.09 14.48 -4.22
CA GLN A 102 13.89 15.21 -5.22
C GLN A 102 13.64 16.73 -5.16
N SER A 103 12.42 17.13 -4.79
CA SER A 103 12.01 18.53 -4.67
C SER A 103 12.36 19.17 -3.31
N ASN A 104 13.04 18.44 -2.42
CA ASN A 104 13.39 18.88 -1.05
C ASN A 104 12.19 19.34 -0.20
N ILE A 105 10.98 18.85 -0.49
CA ILE A 105 9.75 19.23 0.22
C ILE A 105 9.72 18.62 1.63
N SER A 106 10.20 17.39 1.78
CA SER A 106 10.20 16.67 3.05
C SER A 106 11.12 15.45 2.99
N THR A 107 12.39 15.63 3.26
CA THR A 107 13.42 14.59 3.06
C THR A 107 13.23 13.42 4.01
N ALA A 108 13.18 13.66 5.33
CA ALA A 108 13.07 12.59 6.32
C ALA A 108 11.73 11.82 6.21
N ASN A 109 10.61 12.52 6.04
CA ASN A 109 9.31 11.86 5.88
C ASN A 109 9.16 11.23 4.50
N GLY A 110 9.73 11.87 3.46
CA GLY A 110 9.77 11.35 2.09
C GLY A 110 10.46 10.00 2.00
N ILE A 111 11.56 9.79 2.75
CA ILE A 111 12.23 8.48 2.84
C ILE A 111 11.30 7.43 3.45
N LEU A 112 10.62 7.75 4.56
CA LEU A 112 9.67 6.82 5.19
C LEU A 112 8.53 6.44 4.24
N MET A 113 7.95 7.43 3.56
CA MET A 113 6.88 7.22 2.60
C MET A 113 7.37 6.44 1.37
N LEU A 114 8.59 6.69 0.88
CA LEU A 114 9.19 5.96 -0.23
C LEU A 114 9.42 4.49 0.10
N ILE A 115 10.05 4.21 1.25
CA ILE A 115 10.26 2.83 1.73
C ILE A 115 8.91 2.16 1.93
N GLY A 116 7.97 2.83 2.60
CA GLY A 116 6.63 2.32 2.86
C GLY A 116 5.87 1.94 1.59
N GLY A 117 5.82 2.87 0.63
CA GLY A 117 5.19 2.66 -0.67
C GLY A 117 5.84 1.52 -1.46
N THR A 118 7.17 1.45 -1.47
CA THR A 118 7.92 0.40 -2.18
C THR A 118 7.65 -0.97 -1.60
N LEU A 119 7.70 -1.12 -0.26
CA LEU A 119 7.37 -2.37 0.41
C LEU A 119 5.93 -2.79 0.11
N CYS A 120 4.98 -1.86 0.19
CA CYS A 120 3.59 -2.15 -0.08
C CYS A 120 3.39 -2.61 -1.54
N PHE A 121 3.98 -1.90 -2.51
CA PHE A 121 3.93 -2.26 -3.93
C PHE A 121 4.49 -3.65 -4.19
N VAL A 122 5.72 -3.91 -3.73
CA VAL A 122 6.42 -5.17 -4.01
C VAL A 122 5.68 -6.32 -3.36
N PHE A 123 5.38 -6.24 -2.07
CA PHE A 123 4.90 -7.40 -1.34
C PHE A 123 3.40 -7.65 -1.53
N ALA A 124 2.56 -6.61 -1.64
CA ALA A 124 1.17 -6.80 -2.06
C ALA A 124 1.10 -7.30 -3.51
N GLY A 125 1.99 -6.81 -4.39
CA GLY A 125 2.09 -7.25 -5.77
C GLY A 125 2.52 -8.72 -5.90
N LEU A 126 3.51 -9.17 -5.13
CA LEU A 126 3.94 -10.57 -5.08
C LEU A 126 2.80 -11.50 -4.65
N ILE A 127 2.01 -11.09 -3.65
CA ILE A 127 0.81 -11.83 -3.27
C ILE A 127 -0.22 -11.80 -4.39
N ALA A 128 -0.48 -10.64 -4.99
CA ALA A 128 -1.46 -10.47 -6.08
C ALA A 128 -1.15 -11.38 -7.29
N VAL A 129 0.10 -11.45 -7.72
CA VAL A 129 0.55 -12.28 -8.86
C VAL A 129 0.39 -13.78 -8.56
N SER A 130 0.39 -14.18 -7.28
CA SER A 130 0.15 -15.58 -6.90
C SER A 130 -1.29 -16.05 -7.14
N PHE A 131 -2.25 -15.12 -7.26
CA PHE A 131 -3.64 -15.43 -7.53
C PHE A 131 -3.86 -15.73 -9.01
N LYS A 132 -4.55 -16.84 -9.28
CA LYS A 132 -4.97 -17.23 -10.64
C LYS A 132 -6.48 -17.12 -10.75
N LYS A 133 -6.95 -16.58 -11.88
CA LYS A 133 -8.37 -16.56 -12.21
C LYS A 133 -8.82 -18.01 -12.46
N LEU A 134 -9.82 -18.45 -11.69
CA LEU A 134 -10.50 -19.72 -11.95
C LEU A 134 -11.32 -19.58 -13.23
N LYS A 135 -11.11 -20.50 -14.17
CA LYS A 135 -11.91 -20.65 -15.38
C LYS A 135 -13.29 -21.18 -15.03
#